data_AF-A0A2P8KLK7-F1
#
_entry.id   AF-A0A2P8KLK7-F1
#
_cell.length_a   1.000
_cell.length_b   1.000
_cell.length_c   1.000
_cell.angle_alpha   90.00
_cell.angle_beta   90.00
_cell.angle_gamma   90.00
#
_symmetry.space_group_name_H-M   'P 1'
#
loop_
_entity.id
_entity.type
_entity.pdbx_description
1 polymer ?
#
loop_
_entity_poly.entity_id
_entity_poly.type
_entity_poly.pdbx_seq_one_letter_code
_entity_poly.pdbx_strand_id
1 'polypeptide(L)'
;MADFDWKKLVAGIAPVLGTALGGPLVGAAVAELGAALLGNRDATEGDLAAALFTGRLGPEQIVAIKQAANALAIRMRELDIDVLKINQASKDAYLRDVQDARARQVHTGDYMPQVIFFLAFIAYVGQFLLFIYGAMPADEFTRALVTRAFGTIDGVLLTAIAYFVGSSRGSKVSGDAVRKIAEQSGR
;
A
#
# COMPACT_ATOMS: atom_id res chain seq x y z
N MET A 1 -47.87 -8.26 -3.11
CA MET A 1 -47.05 -9.24 -3.85
C MET A 1 -45.69 -9.25 -3.17
N ALA A 2 -45.21 -10.39 -2.70
CA ALA A 2 -43.89 -10.46 -2.10
C ALA A 2 -42.86 -9.97 -3.13
N ASP A 3 -42.10 -8.95 -2.77
CA ASP A 3 -41.09 -8.34 -3.62
C ASP A 3 -40.03 -9.41 -3.94
N PHE A 4 -39.85 -9.74 -5.22
CA PHE A 4 -38.94 -10.81 -5.63
C PHE A 4 -37.50 -10.35 -5.45
N ASP A 5 -36.82 -10.89 -4.43
CA ASP A 5 -35.44 -10.55 -4.10
C ASP A 5 -34.46 -11.37 -4.95
N TRP A 6 -34.27 -10.93 -6.19
CA TRP A 6 -33.33 -11.55 -7.15
C TRP A 6 -31.88 -11.53 -6.64
N LYS A 7 -31.50 -10.54 -5.82
CA LYS A 7 -30.16 -10.44 -5.24
C LYS A 7 -29.90 -11.57 -4.26
N LYS A 8 -30.88 -11.94 -3.43
CA LYS A 8 -30.79 -13.13 -2.56
C LYS A 8 -30.70 -14.43 -3.36
N LEU A 9 -31.43 -14.54 -4.47
CA LEU A 9 -31.33 -15.69 -5.37
C LEU A 9 -29.91 -15.85 -5.93
N VAL A 10 -29.34 -14.75 -6.45
CA VAL A 10 -27.95 -14.74 -6.95
C VAL A 10 -26.95 -15.04 -5.83
N ALA A 11 -27.13 -14.47 -4.64
CA ALA A 11 -26.26 -14.72 -3.49
C ALA A 11 -26.25 -16.19 -3.05
N GLY A 12 -27.39 -16.89 -3.17
CA GLY A 12 -27.48 -18.32 -2.88
C GLY A 12 -26.73 -19.21 -3.88
N ILE A 13 -26.60 -18.78 -5.14
CA ILE A 13 -25.92 -19.53 -6.21
C ILE A 13 -24.44 -19.17 -6.29
N ALA A 14 -24.13 -17.89 -6.09
CA ALA A 14 -22.81 -17.30 -6.22
C ALA A 14 -22.59 -16.29 -5.09
N PRO A 15 -22.06 -16.72 -3.93
CA PRO A 15 -21.86 -15.86 -2.78
C PRO A 15 -21.00 -14.62 -3.06
N VAL A 16 -19.97 -14.75 -3.91
CA VAL A 16 -19.09 -13.63 -4.32
C VAL A 16 -19.87 -12.52 -5.02
N LEU A 17 -20.79 -12.88 -5.92
CA LEU A 17 -21.69 -11.92 -6.55
C LEU A 17 -22.66 -11.32 -5.53
N GLY A 18 -23.19 -12.13 -4.61
CA GLY A 18 -24.03 -11.66 -3.51
C GLY A 18 -23.36 -10.59 -2.65
N THR A 19 -22.12 -10.82 -2.23
CA THR A 19 -21.32 -9.83 -1.47
C THR A 19 -21.07 -8.57 -2.29
N ALA A 20 -20.74 -8.72 -3.58
CA ALA A 20 -20.48 -7.58 -4.45
C ALA A 20 -21.76 -6.75 -4.70
N LEU A 21 -22.92 -7.39 -4.92
CA LEU A 21 -24.23 -6.74 -5.12
C LEU A 21 -24.75 -5.99 -3.88
N GLY A 22 -24.34 -6.42 -2.68
CA GLY A 22 -24.65 -5.74 -1.41
C GLY A 22 -23.57 -4.75 -0.94
N GLY A 23 -22.52 -4.54 -1.74
CA GLY A 23 -21.32 -3.82 -1.33
C GLY A 23 -20.89 -2.75 -2.34
N PRO A 24 -19.70 -2.16 -2.13
CA PRO A 24 -19.18 -1.08 -2.99
C PRO A 24 -18.86 -1.54 -4.42
N LEU A 25 -18.90 -2.85 -4.69
CA LEU A 25 -18.65 -3.46 -6.00
C LEU A 25 -19.95 -3.78 -6.77
N VAL A 26 -21.09 -3.21 -6.37
CA VAL A 26 -22.40 -3.50 -6.98
C VAL A 26 -22.41 -3.26 -8.48
N GLY A 27 -21.81 -2.15 -8.95
CA GLY A 27 -21.74 -1.85 -10.38
C GLY A 27 -20.96 -2.87 -11.19
N ALA A 28 -19.85 -3.40 -10.64
CA ALA A 28 -19.07 -4.44 -11.30
C ALA A 28 -19.84 -5.78 -11.32
N ALA A 29 -20.53 -6.12 -10.25
CA ALA A 29 -21.35 -7.33 -10.19
C ALA A 29 -22.53 -7.28 -11.17
N VAL A 30 -23.20 -6.13 -11.27
CA VAL A 30 -24.28 -5.89 -12.24
C VAL A 30 -23.74 -5.99 -13.67
N ALA A 31 -22.58 -5.42 -13.96
CA ALA A 31 -21.97 -5.50 -15.29
C ALA A 31 -21.60 -6.93 -15.70
N GLU A 32 -20.98 -7.72 -14.82
CA GLU A 32 -20.63 -9.12 -15.14
C GLU A 32 -21.87 -10.02 -15.26
N LEU A 33 -22.90 -9.77 -14.46
CA LEU A 33 -24.19 -10.46 -14.59
C LEU A 33 -24.92 -10.07 -15.88
N GLY A 34 -24.92 -8.79 -16.24
CA GLY A 34 -25.50 -8.28 -17.48
C GLY A 34 -24.81 -8.89 -18.70
N ALA A 35 -23.48 -9.01 -18.67
CA ALA A 35 -22.70 -9.68 -19.70
C ALA A 35 -23.11 -11.15 -19.86
N ALA A 36 -23.24 -11.89 -18.74
CA ALA A 36 -23.49 -13.32 -18.78
C ALA A 36 -24.95 -13.69 -19.08
N LEU A 37 -25.91 -12.89 -18.61
CA LEU A 37 -27.35 -13.19 -18.73
C LEU A 37 -28.00 -12.48 -19.92
N LEU A 38 -27.54 -11.27 -20.26
CA LEU A 38 -28.16 -10.41 -21.27
C LEU A 38 -27.22 -10.09 -22.43
N GLY A 39 -25.95 -10.51 -22.37
CA GLY A 39 -24.93 -10.13 -23.35
C GLY A 39 -24.57 -8.64 -23.31
N ASN A 40 -25.03 -7.89 -22.29
CA ASN A 40 -24.86 -6.45 -22.20
C ASN A 40 -24.28 -6.05 -20.84
N ARG A 41 -23.06 -5.51 -20.84
CA ARG A 41 -22.37 -5.02 -19.63
C ARG A 41 -22.97 -3.75 -19.04
N ASP A 42 -23.74 -3.00 -19.84
CA ASP A 42 -24.40 -1.77 -19.40
C ASP A 42 -25.83 -2.02 -18.92
N ALA A 43 -26.20 -3.29 -18.70
CA ALA A 43 -27.49 -3.65 -18.13
C ALA A 43 -27.66 -3.05 -16.73
N THR A 44 -28.88 -2.62 -16.42
CA THR A 44 -29.22 -2.08 -15.11
C THR A 44 -29.64 -3.18 -14.15
N GLU A 45 -29.70 -2.87 -12.85
CA GLU A 45 -30.29 -3.78 -11.86
C GLU A 45 -31.75 -4.15 -12.18
N GLY A 46 -32.50 -3.23 -12.82
CA GLY A 46 -33.87 -3.47 -13.26
C GLY A 46 -33.95 -4.50 -14.39
N ASP A 47 -33.02 -4.44 -15.34
CA ASP A 47 -32.95 -5.41 -16.44
C ASP A 47 -32.62 -6.82 -15.94
N LEU A 48 -31.72 -6.91 -14.97
CA LEU A 48 -31.39 -8.17 -14.30
C LEU A 48 -32.57 -8.70 -13.47
N ALA A 49 -33.28 -7.84 -12.74
CA ALA A 49 -34.46 -8.22 -12.00
C ALA A 49 -35.54 -8.79 -12.94
N ALA A 50 -35.78 -8.14 -14.09
CA ALA A 50 -36.73 -8.59 -15.10
C ALA A 50 -36.32 -9.93 -15.73
N ALA A 51 -35.03 -10.11 -16.05
CA ALA A 51 -34.50 -11.35 -16.60
C ALA A 51 -34.61 -12.54 -15.62
N LEU A 52 -34.51 -12.26 -14.33
CA LEU A 52 -34.57 -13.25 -13.25
C LEU A 52 -36.00 -13.45 -12.68
N PHE A 53 -36.95 -12.60 -13.06
CA PHE A 53 -38.31 -12.52 -12.50
C PHE A 53 -39.14 -13.80 -12.71
N THR A 54 -38.75 -14.68 -13.61
CA THR A 54 -39.51 -15.90 -13.95
C THR A 54 -39.48 -16.98 -12.86
N GLY A 55 -38.75 -16.77 -11.75
CA GLY A 55 -38.81 -17.61 -10.55
C GLY A 55 -38.25 -19.04 -10.71
N ARG A 56 -37.86 -19.42 -11.94
CA ARG A 56 -37.16 -20.67 -12.25
C ARG A 56 -35.97 -20.33 -13.14
N LEU A 57 -34.80 -20.26 -12.53
CA LEU A 57 -33.55 -20.25 -13.27
C LEU A 57 -33.43 -21.58 -14.02
N GLY A 58 -33.40 -21.52 -15.34
CA GLY A 58 -33.00 -22.65 -16.17
C GLY A 58 -31.55 -23.05 -15.84
N PRO A 59 -31.16 -24.31 -16.07
CA PRO A 59 -29.79 -24.78 -15.85
C PRO A 59 -28.73 -23.89 -16.51
N GLU A 60 -29.03 -23.37 -17.71
CA GLU A 60 -28.15 -22.45 -18.45
C GLU A 60 -27.92 -21.13 -17.72
N GLN A 61 -28.95 -20.57 -17.09
CA GLN A 61 -28.84 -19.31 -16.35
C GLN A 61 -28.06 -19.50 -15.04
N ILE A 62 -28.19 -20.67 -14.40
CA ILE A 62 -27.35 -21.02 -13.24
C ILE A 62 -25.88 -21.10 -13.64
N VAL A 63 -25.58 -21.71 -14.78
CA VAL A 63 -24.22 -21.78 -15.33
C VAL A 63 -23.69 -20.37 -15.64
N ALA A 64 -24.49 -19.52 -16.29
CA ALA A 64 -24.14 -18.13 -16.60
C ALA A 64 -23.83 -17.32 -15.32
N ILE A 65 -24.64 -17.46 -14.26
CA ILE A 65 -24.39 -16.80 -12.97
C ILE A 65 -23.07 -17.26 -12.35
N LYS A 66 -22.76 -18.56 -12.41
CA LYS A 66 -21.48 -19.11 -11.91
C LYS A 66 -20.29 -18.61 -12.74
N GLN A 67 -20.45 -18.50 -14.07
CA GLN A 67 -19.42 -17.95 -14.94
C GLN A 67 -19.17 -16.47 -14.63
N ALA A 68 -20.23 -15.66 -14.46
CA ALA A 68 -20.12 -14.27 -14.03
C ALA A 68 -19.40 -14.15 -12.68
N ALA A 69 -19.68 -15.05 -11.74
CA ALA A 69 -19.01 -15.08 -10.44
C ALA A 69 -17.52 -15.36 -10.56
N ASN A 70 -17.13 -16.31 -11.41
CA ASN A 70 -15.72 -16.62 -11.68
C ASN A 70 -15.01 -15.45 -12.38
N ALA A 71 -15.65 -14.83 -13.37
CA ALA A 71 -15.11 -13.66 -14.07
C ALA A 71 -14.87 -12.50 -13.10
N LEU A 72 -15.83 -12.22 -12.23
CA LEU A 72 -15.68 -11.20 -11.20
C LEU A 72 -14.54 -11.55 -10.22
N ALA A 73 -14.43 -12.80 -9.79
CA ALA A 73 -13.36 -13.23 -8.89
C ALA A 73 -11.95 -13.12 -9.51
N ILE A 74 -11.82 -13.45 -10.80
CA ILE A 74 -10.57 -13.26 -11.55
C ILE A 74 -10.23 -11.77 -11.60
N ARG A 75 -11.20 -10.92 -11.95
CA ARG A 75 -11.00 -9.48 -12.04
C ARG A 75 -10.61 -8.86 -10.70
N MET A 76 -11.20 -9.29 -9.59
CA MET A 76 -10.79 -8.85 -8.25
C MET A 76 -9.30 -9.18 -7.99
N ARG A 77 -8.86 -10.39 -8.33
CA ARG A 77 -7.45 -10.79 -8.16
C ARG A 77 -6.51 -10.03 -9.09
N GLU A 78 -6.91 -9.77 -10.33
CA GLU A 78 -6.13 -8.95 -11.26
C GLU A 78 -5.93 -7.54 -10.72
N LEU A 79 -7.00 -6.90 -10.23
CA LEU A 79 -6.92 -5.58 -9.60
C LEU A 79 -5.99 -5.59 -8.38
N ASP A 80 -6.08 -6.61 -7.52
CA ASP A 80 -5.18 -6.75 -6.37
C ASP A 80 -3.71 -6.85 -6.79
N ILE A 81 -3.43 -7.67 -7.82
CA ILE A 81 -2.09 -7.82 -8.38
C ILE A 81 -1.58 -6.49 -8.95
N ASP A 82 -2.42 -5.74 -9.66
CA ASP A 82 -2.02 -4.46 -10.24
C ASP A 82 -1.78 -3.38 -9.17
N VAL A 83 -2.58 -3.35 -8.10
CA VAL A 83 -2.30 -2.51 -6.93
C VAL A 83 -0.95 -2.88 -6.30
N LEU A 84 -0.65 -4.18 -6.17
CA LEU A 84 0.65 -4.63 -5.66
C LEU A 84 1.81 -4.21 -6.57
N LYS A 85 1.67 -4.33 -7.90
CA LYS A 85 2.68 -3.89 -8.86
C LYS A 85 2.90 -2.37 -8.79
N ILE A 86 1.83 -1.57 -8.72
CA ILE A 86 1.93 -0.11 -8.60
C ILE A 86 2.65 0.27 -7.31
N ASN A 87 2.31 -0.38 -6.19
CA ASN A 87 2.97 -0.17 -4.92
C ASN A 87 4.45 -0.56 -4.95
N GLN A 88 4.80 -1.67 -5.61
CA GLN A 88 6.19 -2.09 -5.80
C GLN A 88 6.96 -1.09 -6.68
N ALA A 89 6.41 -0.71 -7.83
CA ALA A 89 7.03 0.27 -8.72
C ALA A 89 7.25 1.63 -8.02
N SER A 90 6.29 2.05 -7.18
CA SER A 90 6.39 3.30 -6.40
C SER A 90 7.50 3.22 -5.34
N LYS A 91 7.62 2.07 -4.66
CA LYS A 91 8.72 1.82 -3.71
C LYS A 91 10.07 1.77 -4.42
N ASP A 92 10.16 1.12 -5.58
CA ASP A 92 11.39 1.04 -6.35
C ASP A 92 11.82 2.41 -6.87
N ALA A 93 10.88 3.23 -7.35
CA ALA A 93 11.14 4.61 -7.76
C ALA A 93 11.66 5.45 -6.58
N TYR A 94 11.04 5.35 -5.41
CA TYR A 94 11.52 6.02 -4.18
C TYR A 94 12.92 5.53 -3.79
N LEU A 95 13.17 4.22 -3.82
CA LEU A 95 14.48 3.67 -3.50
C LEU A 95 15.56 4.13 -4.48
N ARG A 96 15.24 4.23 -5.78
CA ARG A 96 16.13 4.77 -6.81
C ARG A 96 16.42 6.26 -6.60
N ASP A 97 15.40 7.08 -6.33
CA ASP A 97 15.60 8.52 -6.08
C ASP A 97 16.51 8.76 -4.87
N VAL A 98 16.29 7.99 -3.79
CA VAL A 98 17.15 8.03 -2.61
C VAL A 98 18.57 7.52 -2.92
N GLN A 99 18.72 6.52 -3.79
CA GLN A 99 20.03 6.05 -4.25
C GLN A 99 20.76 7.07 -5.13
N ASP A 100 20.07 7.75 -6.04
CA ASP A 100 20.64 8.79 -6.91
C ASP A 100 21.04 10.03 -6.11
N ALA A 101 20.22 10.43 -5.13
CA ALA A 101 20.58 11.48 -4.17
C ALA A 101 21.88 11.11 -3.41
N ARG A 102 22.06 9.83 -3.05
CA ARG A 102 23.29 9.34 -2.40
C ARG A 102 24.48 9.25 -3.36
N ALA A 103 24.27 8.84 -4.61
CA ALA A 103 25.32 8.79 -5.62
C ALA A 103 25.89 10.19 -5.86
N ARG A 104 25.03 11.22 -5.90
CA ARG A 104 25.47 12.62 -5.96
C ARG A 104 26.35 12.99 -4.78
N GLN A 105 25.94 12.64 -3.55
CA GLN A 105 26.72 12.96 -2.35
C GLN A 105 28.12 12.32 -2.33
N VAL A 106 28.24 11.06 -2.78
CA VAL A 106 29.54 10.37 -2.90
C VAL A 106 30.39 11.00 -4.00
N HIS A 107 29.78 11.38 -5.12
CA HIS A 107 30.48 12.08 -6.21
C HIS A 107 30.93 13.50 -5.85
N THR A 108 30.18 14.21 -5.01
CA THR A 108 30.47 15.60 -4.64
C THR A 108 31.32 15.74 -3.37
N GLY A 109 31.57 14.65 -2.64
CA GLY A 109 32.31 14.70 -1.38
C GLY A 109 31.58 15.49 -0.30
N ASP A 110 30.25 15.48 -0.30
CA ASP A 110 29.45 16.32 0.59
C ASP A 110 29.41 15.73 2.02
N TYR A 111 30.12 16.41 2.93
CA TYR A 111 30.19 16.07 4.35
C TYR A 111 28.94 16.52 5.14
N MET A 112 27.97 17.19 4.49
CA MET A 112 26.82 17.78 5.18
C MET A 112 26.01 16.76 6.00
N PRO A 113 25.74 15.52 5.55
CA PRO A 113 25.00 14.56 6.38
C PRO A 113 25.75 14.12 7.63
N GLN A 114 27.09 14.06 7.58
CA GLN A 114 27.90 13.77 8.77
C GLN A 114 27.88 14.95 9.74
N VAL A 115 27.95 16.18 9.24
CA VAL A 115 27.83 17.41 10.05
C VAL A 115 26.48 17.45 10.76
N ILE A 116 25.37 17.22 10.05
CA ILE A 116 24.02 17.19 10.63
C ILE A 116 23.92 16.10 11.71
N PHE A 117 24.49 14.92 11.47
CA PHE A 117 24.52 13.85 12.47
C PHE A 117 25.30 14.25 13.72
N PHE A 118 26.50 14.82 13.58
CA PHE A 118 27.28 15.27 14.73
C PHE A 118 26.58 16.39 15.50
N LEU A 119 25.93 17.33 14.82
CA LEU A 119 25.13 18.38 15.47
C LEU A 119 23.95 17.79 16.25
N ALA A 120 23.21 16.86 15.66
CA ALA A 120 22.12 16.16 16.34
C ALA A 120 22.61 15.34 17.54
N PHE A 121 23.76 14.68 17.40
CA PHE A 121 24.38 13.92 18.47
C PHE A 121 24.84 14.82 19.63
N ILE A 122 25.46 15.96 19.34
CA ILE A 122 25.84 16.96 20.35
C ILE A 122 24.59 17.49 21.07
N ALA A 123 23.52 17.79 20.33
CA ALA A 123 22.25 18.23 20.93
C ALA A 123 21.65 17.16 21.86
N TYR A 124 21.71 15.88 21.45
CA TYR A 124 21.26 14.76 22.28
C TYR A 124 22.08 14.61 23.56
N VAL A 125 23.41 14.68 23.47
CA VAL A 125 24.29 14.67 24.65
C VAL A 125 24.01 15.87 25.55
N GLY A 126 23.82 17.06 24.97
CA GLY A 126 23.46 18.28 25.72
C GLY A 126 22.13 18.14 26.46
N GLN A 127 21.10 17.58 25.81
CA GLN A 127 19.84 17.21 26.46
C GLN A 127 20.08 16.27 27.64
N PHE A 128 20.87 15.21 27.46
CA PHE A 128 21.14 14.24 28.52
C PHE A 128 21.86 14.87 29.73
N LEU A 129 22.82 15.77 29.47
CA LEU A 129 23.48 16.55 30.52
C LEU A 129 22.51 17.49 31.26
N LEU A 130 21.58 18.13 30.55
CA LEU A 130 20.53 18.94 31.17
C LEU A 130 19.57 18.11 32.02
N PHE A 131 19.31 16.85 31.67
CA PHE A 131 18.51 15.95 32.51
C PHE A 131 19.22 15.57 33.81
N ILE A 132 20.54 15.34 33.76
CA ILE A 132 21.32 14.91 34.93
C ILE A 132 21.60 16.08 35.87
N TYR A 133 21.98 17.24 35.32
CA TYR A 133 22.49 18.38 36.09
C TYR A 133 21.57 19.60 36.10
N GLY A 134 20.56 19.64 35.23
CA GLY A 134 19.63 20.77 35.12
C GLY A 134 18.40 20.61 35.99
N ALA A 135 17.90 21.72 36.52
CA ALA A 135 16.60 21.77 37.17
C ALA A 135 15.49 21.90 36.10
N MET A 136 14.56 20.95 36.06
CA MET A 136 13.38 21.11 35.21
C MET A 136 12.51 22.26 35.70
N PRO A 137 11.91 23.04 34.79
CA PRO A 137 10.90 24.03 35.15
C PRO A 137 9.78 23.42 35.99
N ALA A 138 9.42 24.10 37.08
CA ALA A 138 8.30 23.68 37.93
C ALA A 138 6.95 23.86 37.21
N ASP A 139 6.86 24.93 36.39
CA ASP A 139 5.73 25.23 35.53
C ASP A 139 5.48 24.10 34.53
N GLU A 140 4.24 23.60 34.52
CA GLU A 140 3.85 22.43 33.73
C GLU A 140 3.90 22.70 32.23
N PHE A 141 3.47 23.89 31.81
CA PHE A 141 3.48 24.29 30.41
C PHE A 141 4.91 24.37 29.86
N THR A 142 5.81 25.03 30.58
CA THR A 142 7.22 25.16 30.19
C THR A 142 7.91 23.80 30.17
N ARG A 143 7.64 22.94 31.16
CA ARG A 143 8.15 21.57 31.20
C ARG A 143 7.66 20.75 30.00
N ALA A 144 6.39 20.87 29.61
CA ALA A 144 5.83 20.20 28.43
C ALA A 144 6.47 20.68 27.12
N LEU A 145 6.79 21.97 26.99
CA LEU A 145 7.51 22.50 25.83
C LEU A 145 8.94 21.96 25.74
N VAL A 146 9.65 21.91 26.87
CA VAL A 146 11.02 21.38 26.94
C VAL A 146 11.04 19.88 26.61
N THR A 147 10.14 19.08 27.17
CA THR A 147 10.07 17.64 26.85
C THR A 147 9.66 17.37 25.41
N ARG A 148 8.80 18.20 24.81
CA ARG A 148 8.50 18.14 23.37
C ARG A 148 9.73 18.44 22.51
N ALA A 149 10.51 19.47 22.87
CA ALA A 149 11.73 19.81 22.15
C ALA A 149 12.73 18.64 22.21
N PHE A 150 12.87 18.01 23.38
CA PHE A 150 13.70 16.82 23.56
C PHE A 150 13.24 15.64 22.70
N GLY A 151 11.93 15.35 22.66
CA GLY A 151 11.40 14.32 21.77
C GLY A 151 11.65 14.59 20.29
N THR A 152 11.75 15.87 19.90
CA THR A 152 12.11 16.24 18.52
C THR A 152 13.59 15.94 18.23
N ILE A 153 14.50 16.22 19.17
CA ILE A 153 15.93 15.88 19.06
C ILE A 153 16.10 14.36 18.92
N ASP A 154 15.42 13.58 19.75
CA ASP A 154 15.44 12.11 19.68
C ASP A 154 14.97 11.59 18.31
N GLY A 155 13.89 12.17 17.76
CA GLY A 155 13.36 11.82 16.45
C GLY A 155 14.31 12.16 15.30
N VAL A 156 14.98 13.32 15.36
CA VAL A 156 16.01 13.72 14.38
C VAL A 156 17.19 12.77 14.43
N LEU A 157 17.67 12.42 15.62
CA LEU A 157 18.78 11.48 15.79
C LEU A 157 18.44 10.09 15.25
N LEU A 158 17.25 9.56 15.54
CA LEU A 158 16.80 8.27 15.01
C LEU A 158 16.74 8.28 13.48
N THR A 159 16.22 9.36 12.88
CA THR A 159 16.15 9.53 11.43
C THR A 159 17.55 9.57 10.81
N ALA A 160 18.49 10.28 11.45
CA ALA A 160 19.88 10.32 11.01
C ALA A 160 20.55 8.95 11.11
N ILE A 161 20.39 8.22 12.22
CA ILE A 161 20.91 6.85 12.38
C ILE A 161 20.32 5.94 11.28
N ALA A 162 19.01 6.00 11.03
CA ALA A 162 18.36 5.20 10.00
C ALA A 162 18.92 5.49 8.60
N TYR A 163 19.22 6.76 8.31
CA TYR A 163 19.87 7.17 7.07
C TYR A 163 21.26 6.50 6.90
N PHE A 164 22.12 6.50 7.94
CA PHE A 164 23.45 5.88 7.88
C PHE A 164 23.44 4.34 7.93
N VAL A 165 22.53 3.73 8.70
CA VAL A 165 22.37 2.26 8.73
C VAL A 165 21.81 1.78 7.40
N GLY A 166 20.84 2.49 6.83
CA GLY A 166 20.26 2.18 5.52
C GLY A 166 21.28 2.26 4.39
N SER A 167 22.20 3.23 4.41
CA SER A 167 23.25 3.36 3.39
C SER A 167 24.22 2.17 3.40
N SER A 168 24.54 1.63 4.58
CA SER A 168 25.42 0.45 4.71
C SER A 168 24.83 -0.81 4.04
N ARG A 169 23.51 -0.99 4.11
CA ARG A 169 22.81 -2.13 3.48
C ARG A 169 22.75 -1.97 1.96
N GLY A 170 22.53 -0.75 1.47
CA GLY A 170 22.55 -0.44 0.03
C GLY A 170 23.93 -0.68 -0.60
N SER A 171 25.00 -0.30 0.10
CA SER A 171 26.38 -0.53 -0.36
C SER A 171 26.71 -2.02 -0.58
N LYS A 172 26.25 -2.89 0.33
CA LYS A 172 26.42 -4.35 0.19
C LYS A 172 25.73 -4.89 -1.06
N VAL A 173 24.48 -4.47 -1.31
CA VAL A 173 23.71 -4.93 -2.48
C VAL A 173 24.35 -4.48 -3.79
N SER A 174 24.83 -3.22 -3.87
CA SER A 174 25.54 -2.73 -5.05
C SER A 174 26.87 -3.46 -5.27
N GLY A 175 27.63 -3.72 -4.20
CA GLY A 175 28.89 -4.47 -4.27
C GLY A 175 28.68 -5.90 -4.76
N ASP A 176 27.66 -6.60 -4.27
CA ASP A 176 27.33 -7.96 -4.69
C ASP A 176 26.87 -8.00 -6.16
N ALA A 177 26.11 -7.00 -6.61
CA ALA A 177 25.68 -6.88 -8.00
C ALA A 177 26.87 -6.66 -8.95
N VAL A 178 27.79 -5.76 -8.59
CA VAL A 178 29.02 -5.50 -9.38
C VAL A 178 29.91 -6.74 -9.42
N ARG A 179 30.07 -7.45 -8.28
CA ARG A 179 30.86 -8.69 -8.24
C ARG A 179 30.27 -9.76 -9.16
N LYS A 180 28.95 -9.92 -9.16
CA LYS A 180 28.26 -10.89 -10.03
C LYS A 180 28.42 -10.56 -11.51
N ILE A 181 28.39 -9.28 -11.88
CA ILE A 181 28.62 -8.83 -13.27
C ILE A 181 30.09 -9.07 -13.70
N ALA A 182 31.05 -8.83 -12.80
CA ALA A 182 32.45 -9.09 -13.06
C ALA A 182 32.73 -10.60 -13.24
N GLU A 183 32.12 -11.46 -12.43
CA GLU A 183 32.19 -12.93 -12.57
C GLU A 183 31.58 -13.43 -13.90
N GLN A 184 30.57 -12.75 -14.42
CA GLN A 184 29.94 -13.07 -15.71
C GLN A 184 30.73 -12.54 -16.92
N SER A 185 31.47 -11.44 -16.77
CA SER A 185 32.24 -10.83 -17.86
C SER A 185 33.65 -11.44 -18.02
N GLY A 186 34.10 -12.24 -17.04
CA GLY A 186 35.37 -12.97 -17.05
C GLY A 186 35.28 -14.43 -17.51
N ARG A 187 34.13 -14.85 -18.03
CA ARG A 187 33.89 -16.17 -18.66
C ARG A 187 33.57 -15.98 -20.14
#